data_AF-A0A7C2W4K5-F1
#
_entry.id   AF-A0A7C2W4K5-F1
#
_cell.length_a   1.000
_cell.length_b   1.000
_cell.length_c   1.000
_cell.angle_alpha   90.00
_cell.angle_beta   90.00
_cell.angle_gamma   90.00
#
_symmetry.space_group_name_H-M   'P 1'
#
loop_
_entity.id
_entity.type
_entity.pdbx_description
1 polymer ?
#
loop_
_entity_poly.entity_id
_entity_poly.type
_entity_poly.pdbx_seq_one_letter_code
_entity_poly.pdbx_strand_id
1 'polypeptide(L)'
;MKHRVGSGFTAFVLALLIGLLSGRGVAGDLKAGFAKVNITPPIGIPLIGSYGKPSESVLDDLYVRAMVLDDGHTTVAIVSA
;
A
#
# COMPACT_ATOMS: atom_id res chain seq x y z
N MET A 1 -42.29 -26.55 -35.42
CA MET A 1 -42.15 -25.08 -35.53
C MET A 1 -40.71 -24.70 -35.25
N LYS A 2 -39.94 -24.28 -36.26
CA LYS A 2 -38.54 -23.84 -36.08
C LYS A 2 -38.58 -22.36 -35.69
N HIS A 3 -38.33 -22.05 -34.42
CA HIS A 3 -38.25 -20.66 -33.94
C HIS A 3 -37.08 -19.97 -34.65
N ARG A 4 -37.39 -19.07 -35.59
CA ARG A 4 -36.40 -18.30 -36.34
C ARG A 4 -35.99 -17.12 -35.46
N VAL A 5 -34.92 -17.30 -34.69
CA VAL A 5 -34.33 -16.21 -33.90
C VAL A 5 -33.91 -15.10 -34.88
N GLY A 6 -34.40 -13.88 -34.67
CA GLY A 6 -34.13 -12.75 -35.54
C GLY A 6 -32.67 -12.30 -35.42
N SER A 7 -32.05 -11.92 -36.54
CA SER A 7 -30.66 -11.45 -36.61
C SER A 7 -30.35 -10.30 -35.65
N GLY A 8 -31.32 -9.42 -35.38
CA GLY A 8 -31.21 -8.34 -34.39
C GLY A 8 -31.11 -8.82 -32.95
N PHE A 9 -31.79 -9.92 -32.59
CA PHE A 9 -31.71 -10.51 -31.26
C PHE A 9 -30.35 -11.13 -31.01
N THR A 10 -29.81 -11.83 -32.01
CA THR A 10 -28.44 -12.36 -31.96
C THR A 10 -27.37 -11.27 -31.86
N ALA A 11 -27.52 -10.16 -32.59
CA ALA A 11 -26.57 -9.04 -32.53
C ALA A 11 -26.62 -8.32 -31.17
N PHE A 12 -27.81 -8.14 -30.60
CA PHE A 12 -27.99 -7.54 -29.28
C PHE A 12 -27.39 -8.40 -28.17
N VAL A 13 -27.62 -9.72 -28.21
CA VAL A 13 -27.02 -10.67 -27.26
C VAL A 13 -25.50 -10.68 -27.37
N LEU A 14 -24.93 -10.62 -28.59
CA LEU A 14 -23.49 -10.52 -28.77
C LEU A 14 -22.91 -9.22 -28.20
N ALA A 15 -23.54 -8.08 -28.45
CA ALA A 15 -23.11 -6.79 -27.94
C ALA A 15 -23.17 -6.73 -26.40
N LEU A 16 -24.21 -7.32 -25.81
CA LEU A 16 -24.37 -7.43 -24.36
C LEU A 16 -23.27 -8.32 -23.75
N LEU A 17 -22.98 -9.47 -24.37
CA LEU A 17 -21.91 -10.38 -23.94
C LEU A 17 -20.54 -9.70 -24.03
N ILE A 18 -20.23 -8.99 -25.11
CA ILE A 18 -18.96 -8.26 -25.26
C ILE A 18 -18.82 -7.15 -24.22
N GLY A 19 -19.91 -6.44 -23.90
CA GLY A 19 -19.95 -5.43 -22.83
C GLY A 19 -19.67 -6.03 -21.45
N LEU A 20 -20.23 -7.20 -21.15
CA LEU A 20 -20.03 -7.93 -19.88
C LEU A 20 -18.60 -8.46 -19.71
N LEU A 21 -17.89 -8.80 -20.80
CA LEU A 21 -16.48 -9.21 -20.77
C LEU A 21 -15.48 -8.03 -20.67
N SER A 22 -15.95 -6.79 -20.76
CA SER A 22 -15.08 -5.59 -20.72
C SER A 22 -14.81 -5.07 -19.30
N GLY A 23 -15.23 -5.80 -18.27
CA GLY A 23 -14.90 -5.52 -16.87
C GLY A 23 -13.40 -5.67 -16.61
N ARG A 24 -12.63 -4.60 -16.85
CA ARG A 24 -11.22 -4.52 -16.48
C ARG A 24 -11.11 -4.39 -14.96
N GLY A 25 -10.92 -5.52 -14.29
CA GLY A 25 -10.31 -5.52 -12.97
C GLY A 25 -8.84 -5.19 -13.11
N VAL A 26 -8.48 -3.91 -13.12
CA VAL A 26 -7.11 -3.51 -12.79
C VAL A 26 -7.02 -3.65 -11.28
N ALA A 27 -6.76 -4.89 -10.82
CA ALA A 27 -6.12 -5.04 -9.53
C ALA A 27 -4.73 -4.44 -9.71
N GLY A 28 -4.56 -3.16 -9.33
CA GLY A 28 -3.23 -2.57 -9.26
C GLY A 28 -2.38 -3.43 -8.33
N ASP A 29 -1.19 -3.84 -8.78
CA ASP A 29 -0.28 -4.58 -7.91
C ASP A 29 0.02 -3.72 -6.68
N LEU A 30 -0.28 -4.23 -5.48
CA LEU A 30 0.07 -3.56 -4.24
C LEU A 30 1.60 -3.55 -4.11
N LYS A 31 2.19 -2.35 -4.17
CA LYS A 31 3.64 -2.15 -4.02
C LYS A 31 3.97 -1.82 -2.58
N ALA A 32 5.15 -2.26 -2.15
CA ALA A 32 5.68 -1.97 -0.82
C ALA A 32 7.13 -1.47 -0.89
N GLY A 33 7.44 -0.42 -0.13
CA GLY A 33 8.78 0.09 0.08
C GLY A 33 9.12 0.10 1.57
N PHE A 34 10.37 -0.21 1.92
CA PHE A 34 10.83 -0.27 3.31
C PHE A 34 12.09 0.57 3.48
N ALA A 35 12.16 1.32 4.57
CA ALA A 35 13.35 2.06 4.96
C ALA A 35 13.64 1.90 6.46
N LYS A 36 14.92 1.89 6.80
CA LYS A 36 15.41 1.89 8.19
C LYS A 36 16.49 2.97 8.31
N VAL A 37 16.34 3.87 9.27
CA VAL A 37 17.26 5.00 9.49
C VAL A 37 17.69 5.03 10.95
N ASN A 38 19.00 5.08 11.19
CA ASN A 38 19.55 5.25 12.54
C ASN A 38 19.27 6.69 13.00
N ILE A 39 18.61 6.83 14.13
CA ILE A 39 18.28 8.12 14.77
C ILE A 39 18.88 8.23 16.17
N THR A 40 19.91 7.45 16.48
CA THR A 40 20.61 7.48 17.77
C THR A 40 21.14 8.89 18.01
N PRO A 41 20.67 9.58 19.07
CA PRO A 41 21.14 10.91 19.36
C PRO A 41 22.59 10.87 19.88
N PRO A 42 23.32 11.99 19.84
CA PRO A 42 24.60 12.09 20.51
C PRO A 42 24.50 11.76 22.01
N ILE A 43 25.61 11.29 22.59
CA ILE A 43 25.73 11.12 24.04
C ILE A 43 25.62 12.49 24.75
N GLY A 44 25.00 12.52 25.93
CA GLY A 44 24.81 13.72 26.75
C GLY A 44 23.42 14.35 26.63
N ILE A 45 22.56 13.84 25.74
CA ILE A 45 21.18 14.34 25.58
C ILE A 45 20.29 13.83 26.72
N PRO A 46 19.45 14.69 27.35
CA PRO A 46 18.51 14.27 28.40
C PRO A 46 17.56 13.14 27.96
N LEU A 47 17.49 12.09 28.76
CA LEU A 47 16.61 10.94 28.51
C LEU A 47 15.18 11.21 29.01
N ILE A 48 14.21 10.97 28.14
CA ILE A 48 12.78 11.01 28.47
C ILE A 48 12.47 9.80 29.37
N GLY A 49 11.75 10.04 30.48
CA GLY A 49 11.44 9.00 31.48
C GLY A 49 12.54 8.77 32.52
N SER A 50 13.71 9.41 32.39
CA SER A 50 14.81 9.32 33.36
C SER A 50 14.98 10.59 34.20
N TYR A 51 13.92 11.38 34.38
CA TYR A 51 13.95 12.68 35.06
C TYR A 51 14.98 13.66 34.47
N GLY A 52 15.21 13.57 33.14
CA GLY A 52 16.14 14.46 32.43
C GLY A 52 17.62 14.13 32.63
N LYS A 53 17.97 12.96 33.20
CA LYS A 53 19.37 12.51 33.25
C LYS A 53 19.92 12.37 31.82
N PRO A 54 21.14 12.89 31.54
CA PRO A 54 21.74 12.78 30.22
C PRO A 54 22.14 11.33 29.91
N SER A 55 22.17 10.97 28.63
CA SER A 55 22.76 9.70 28.19
C SER A 55 24.28 9.68 28.44
N GLU A 56 24.80 8.55 28.90
CA GLU A 56 26.23 8.37 29.17
C GLU A 56 26.93 7.48 28.11
N SER A 57 26.17 6.59 27.49
CA SER A 57 26.63 5.69 26.42
C SER A 57 25.46 5.22 25.56
N VAL A 58 25.77 4.61 24.42
CA VAL A 58 24.79 3.94 23.55
C VAL A 58 24.87 2.45 23.82
N LEU A 59 23.78 1.86 24.31
CA LEU A 59 23.66 0.40 24.45
C LEU A 59 23.30 -0.25 23.12
N ASP A 60 22.24 0.26 22.49
CA ASP A 60 21.76 -0.14 21.17
C ASP A 60 21.44 1.10 20.35
N ASP A 61 21.62 1.00 19.04
CA ASP A 61 21.18 2.04 18.11
C ASP A 61 19.65 2.15 18.08
N LEU A 62 19.15 3.39 18.10
CA LEU A 62 17.75 3.70 17.89
C LEU A 62 17.47 3.83 16.39
N TYR A 63 16.38 3.23 15.92
CA TYR A 63 16.02 3.24 14.51
C TYR A 63 14.57 3.60 14.28
N VAL A 64 14.34 4.50 13.32
CA VAL A 64 13.04 4.64 12.68
C VAL A 64 12.93 3.60 11.57
N ARG A 65 11.76 2.98 11.45
CA ARG A 65 11.40 2.09 10.35
C ARG A 65 10.15 2.61 9.67
N ALA A 66 10.18 2.67 8.36
CA ALA A 66 9.03 3.04 7.54
C ALA A 66 8.66 1.89 6.60
N MET A 67 7.37 1.63 6.50
CA MET A 67 6.77 0.79 5.46
C MET A 67 5.77 1.65 4.69
N VAL A 68 5.97 1.75 3.38
CA VAL A 68 5.09 2.50 2.47
C VAL A 68 4.38 1.50 1.58
N LEU A 69 3.06 1.59 1.50
CA LEU A 69 2.20 0.75 0.67
C LEU A 69 1.51 1.63 -0.36
N ASP A 70 1.45 1.17 -1.61
CA ASP A 70 0.82 1.89 -2.73
C ASP A 70 0.01 0.91 -3.58
N ASP A 71 -1.29 1.15 -3.75
CA ASP A 71 -2.19 0.34 -4.58
C ASP A 71 -2.36 0.90 -6.01
N GLY A 72 -1.62 1.96 -6.35
CA GLY A 72 -1.73 2.69 -7.62
C GLY A 72 -2.71 3.86 -7.59
N HIS A 73 -3.47 4.04 -6.51
CA HIS A 73 -4.39 5.16 -6.30
C HIS A 73 -4.12 5.90 -4.98
N THR A 74 -3.81 5.15 -3.93
CA THR A 74 -3.59 5.64 -2.57
C THR A 74 -2.25 5.12 -2.07
N THR A 75 -1.45 6.04 -1.53
CA THR A 75 -0.20 5.69 -0.87
C THR A 75 -0.33 5.95 0.63
N VAL A 76 0.03 4.95 1.45
CA VAL A 76 0.02 5.03 2.92
C VAL A 76 1.40 4.70 3.46
N ALA A 77 1.85 5.47 4.46
CA ALA A 77 3.09 5.21 5.18
C ALA A 77 2.79 4.87 6.65
N ILE A 78 3.37 3.78 7.13
CA ILE A 78 3.41 3.39 8.55
C ILE A 78 4.83 3.60 9.05
N VAL A 79 4.97 4.34 10.14
CA VAL A 79 6.27 4.67 10.74
C VAL A 79 6.28 4.22 12.19
N SER A 80 7.33 3.50 12.59
CA SER A 80 7.62 3.14 13.98
C SER A 80 8.96 3.74 14.39
N ALA A 81 9.04 4.27 15.61
CA ALA A 81 10.23 4.91 16.18
C ALA A 81 10.36 4.56 17.66
#